data_AF-A0A1F7LAT8-F1
#
_entry.id   AF-A0A1F7LAT8-F1
#
_cell.length_a   1.000
_cell.length_b   1.000
_cell.length_c   1.000
_cell.angle_alpha   90.00
_cell.angle_beta   90.00
_cell.angle_gamma   90.00
#
_symmetry.space_group_name_H-M   'P 1'
#
loop_
_entity.id
_entity.type
_entity.pdbx_description
1 polymer ?
#
loop_
_entity_poly.entity_id
_entity_poly.type
_entity_poly.pdbx_seq_one_letter_code
_entity_poly.pdbx_strand_id
1 'polypeptide(L)' 'MYRPRDAEHTVLHQVIALHLEAFLGAVAEAGDGAGLPKFVEREFREFLLCGVFEGGGARFRCEGCAVGAGCA' A
#
# COMPACT_ATOMS: atom_id res chain seq x y z
N MET A 1 10.22 -17.60 -9.16
CA MET A 1 9.15 -16.81 -9.83
C MET A 1 8.44 -15.99 -8.76
N TYR A 2 8.37 -14.66 -8.90
CA TYR A 2 7.66 -13.80 -7.95
C TYR A 2 6.14 -13.95 -8.15
N ARG A 3 5.40 -14.23 -7.07
CA ARG A 3 3.93 -14.19 -7.05
C ARG A 3 3.50 -12.82 -6.53
N PRO A 4 2.70 -12.06 -7.29
CA PRO A 4 2.16 -10.78 -6.82
C PRO A 4 1.50 -10.93 -5.45
N ARG A 5 1.71 -9.94 -4.58
CA ARG A 5 1.03 -9.90 -3.28
C ARG A 5 -0.44 -9.60 -3.51
N ASP A 6 -1.27 -10.37 -2.85
CA ASP A 6 -2.72 -10.19 -2.82
C ASP A 6 -3.08 -9.29 -1.63
N ALA A 7 -2.69 -8.02 -1.74
CA ALA A 7 -2.74 -7.09 -0.62
C ALA A 7 -4.17 -6.85 -0.13
N GLU A 8 -5.15 -6.80 -1.04
CA GLU A 8 -6.57 -6.56 -0.73
C GLU A 8 -7.19 -7.64 0.16
N HIS A 9 -6.67 -8.88 0.11
CA HIS A 9 -7.16 -9.98 0.93
C HIS A 9 -6.43 -10.11 2.27
N THR A 10 -5.50 -9.20 2.57
CA THR A 10 -4.84 -9.16 3.89
C THR A 10 -5.73 -8.49 4.92
N VAL A 11 -5.65 -8.95 6.18
CA VAL A 11 -6.39 -8.36 7.30
C VAL A 11 -6.09 -6.86 7.44
N LEU A 12 -4.83 -6.46 7.29
CA LEU A 12 -4.42 -5.06 7.43
C LEU A 12 -5.08 -4.17 6.38
N HIS A 13 -5.10 -4.59 5.11
CA HIS A 13 -5.75 -3.85 4.03
C HIS A 13 -7.24 -3.68 4.31
N GLN A 14 -7.93 -4.75 4.66
CA GLN A 14 -9.37 -4.72 4.98
C GLN A 14 -9.69 -3.79 6.16
N VAL A 15 -8.90 -3.86 7.24
CA VAL A 15 -9.08 -3.01 8.42
C VAL A 15 -8.86 -1.54 8.06
N ILE A 16 -7.79 -1.21 7.32
CA ILE A 16 -7.52 0.17 6.90
C ILE A 16 -8.64 0.65 5.98
N ALA A 17 -9.03 -0.13 4.97
CA ALA A 17 -10.09 0.22 4.04
C ALA A 17 -11.41 0.53 4.75
N LEU A 18 -11.75 -0.26 5.78
CA LEU A 18 -12.97 -0.09 6.55
C LEU A 18 -12.93 1.11 7.50
N HIS A 19 -11.76 1.43 8.07
CA HIS A 19 -11.67 2.35 9.20
C HIS A 19 -10.90 3.65 8.94
N LEU A 20 -10.28 3.82 7.77
CA LEU A 20 -9.39 4.97 7.50
C LEU A 20 -10.07 6.32 7.74
N GLU A 21 -11.25 6.55 7.17
CA GLU A 21 -11.92 7.86 7.30
C GLU A 21 -12.37 8.14 8.74
N ALA A 22 -12.87 7.13 9.45
CA ALA A 22 -13.24 7.26 10.87
C ALA A 22 -12.01 7.57 11.74
N PHE A 23 -10.88 6.92 11.44
CA PHE A 23 -9.61 7.18 12.11
C PHE A 23 -9.10 8.59 11.86
N LEU A 24 -9.11 9.07 10.61
CA LEU A 24 -8.69 10.44 10.26
C LEU A 24 -9.55 11.49 10.96
N GLY A 25 -10.87 11.28 11.00
CA GLY A 25 -11.79 12.12 11.76
C GLY A 25 -11.47 12.16 13.25
N ALA A 26 -11.28 10.99 13.88
CA ALA A 26 -10.96 10.91 15.30
C ALA A 26 -9.63 11.61 15.65
N VAL A 27 -8.61 11.50 14.78
CA VAL A 27 -7.33 12.21 14.99
C VAL A 27 -7.49 13.72 14.82
N ALA A 28 -8.28 14.16 13.84
CA ALA A 28 -8.57 15.58 13.66
C ALA A 28 -9.28 16.16 14.90
N GLU A 29 -10.31 15.49 15.42
CA GLU A 29 -11.02 15.90 16.64
C GLU A 29 -10.09 15.95 17.86
N ALA A 30 -9.24 14.94 18.04
CA ALA A 30 -8.31 14.88 19.17
C ALA A 30 -7.18 15.94 19.07
N GLY A 31 -6.90 16.44 17.87
CA GLY A 31 -5.85 17.40 17.59
C GLY A 31 -6.33 18.83 17.36
N ASP A 32 -7.52 19.20 17.83
CA ASP A 32 -8.13 20.51 17.57
C ASP A 32 -8.18 20.89 16.08
N GLY A 33 -8.42 19.91 15.22
CA GLY A 33 -8.46 20.03 13.77
C GLY A 33 -7.11 19.86 13.06
N ALA A 34 -6.00 19.64 13.79
CA ALA A 34 -4.66 19.55 13.19
C ALA A 34 -4.40 18.24 12.39
N GLY A 35 -5.21 17.20 12.59
CA GLY A 35 -5.13 15.94 11.84
C GLY A 35 -3.75 15.26 11.89
N LEU A 36 -3.52 14.31 10.98
CA LEU A 36 -2.19 13.69 10.80
C LEU A 36 -1.30 14.54 9.86
N PRO A 37 0.04 14.41 9.96
CA PRO A 37 0.92 14.90 8.93
C PRO A 37 0.50 14.37 7.55
N LYS A 38 0.45 15.24 6.55
CA LYS A 38 -0.08 14.92 5.20
C LYS A 38 0.55 13.69 4.55
N PHE A 39 1.84 13.44 4.80
CA PHE A 39 2.50 12.26 4.25
C PHE A 39 1.91 10.97 4.81
N VAL A 40 1.55 10.93 6.09
CA VAL A 40 0.98 9.73 6.73
C VAL A 40 -0.39 9.39 6.14
N GLU A 41 -1.27 10.38 6.00
CA GLU A 41 -2.57 10.18 5.35
C GLU A 41 -2.40 9.68 3.91
N ARG A 42 -1.46 10.28 3.16
CA ARG A 42 -1.14 9.86 1.80
C ARG A 42 -0.67 8.41 1.74
N GLU A 43 0.24 7.99 2.62
CA GLU A 43 0.72 6.59 2.64
C GLU A 43 -0.42 5.60 2.92
N PHE A 44 -1.38 5.93 3.79
CA PHE A 44 -2.56 5.08 4.01
C PHE A 44 -3.39 4.94 2.73
N ARG A 45 -3.62 6.05 2.02
CA ARG A 45 -4.39 6.05 0.77
C ARG A 45 -3.65 5.29 -0.34
N GLU A 46 -2.34 5.48 -0.47
CA GLU A 46 -1.50 4.75 -1.43
C GLU A 46 -1.40 3.24 -1.11
N PHE A 47 -1.34 2.88 0.17
CA PHE A 47 -1.36 1.49 0.60
C PHE A 47 -2.64 0.78 0.15
N LEU A 48 -3.79 1.44 0.18
CA LEU A 48 -5.05 0.86 -0.31
C LEU A 48 -5.07 0.63 -1.83
N LEU A 49 -4.25 1.36 -2.58
CA LEU A 49 -4.06 1.14 -4.03
C LEU A 49 -3.10 -0.02 -4.33
N CYS A 50 -2.35 -0.50 -3.33
CA CYS A 50 -1.49 -1.67 -3.52
C CYS A 50 -2.36 -2.91 -3.79
N GLY A 51 -2.14 -3.58 -4.92
CA GLY A 51 -2.92 -4.75 -5.34
C GLY A 51 -3.91 -4.46 -6.47
N VAL A 52 -4.31 -3.19 -6.65
CA VAL A 52 -5.19 -2.77 -7.74
C VAL A 52 -4.36 -2.63 -9.03
N PHE A 53 -4.39 -3.65 -9.88
CA PHE A 53 -3.62 -3.71 -11.13
C PHE A 53 -4.25 -2.91 -12.29
N GLU A 54 -4.96 -1.81 -12.01
CA GLU A 54 -5.50 -0.92 -13.06
C GLU A 54 -4.53 0.21 -13.44
N GLY A 55 -3.50 0.49 -12.62
CA GLY A 55 -2.55 1.60 -12.84
C GLY A 55 -1.29 1.28 -13.65
N GLY A 56 -1.10 0.03 -14.09
CA GLY A 56 0.10 -0.42 -14.80
C GLY A 56 1.27 -0.77 -13.87
N GLY A 57 1.84 -1.97 -14.03
CA GLY A 57 2.95 -2.45 -13.21
C GLY A 57 4.33 -2.18 -13.83
N ALA A 58 5.28 -1.70 -13.03
CA ALA A 58 6.68 -1.65 -13.44
C ALA A 58 7.28 -3.07 -13.44
N ARG A 59 7.78 -3.51 -14.59
CA ARG A 59 8.53 -4.78 -14.72
C ARG A 59 10.01 -4.49 -14.48
N PHE A 60 10.52 -4.91 -13.33
CA PHE A 60 11.95 -4.89 -13.06
C PHE A 60 12.56 -6.23 -13.43
N ARG A 61 13.65 -6.20 -14.20
CA ARG A 61 14.47 -7.37 -14.52
C ARG A 61 15.80 -7.22 -13.78
N CYS A 62 16.16 -8.20 -12.95
CA CYS A 62 17.52 -8.30 -12.44
C CYS A 62 18.46 -8.66 -13.60
N GLU A 63 19.59 -7.95 -13.73
CA GLU A 63 20.59 -8.23 -14.77
C GLU A 63 21.16 -9.65 -14.66
N GLY A 64 21.34 -10.18 -13.43
CA GLY A 64 21.76 -11.56 -13.19
C GLY A 64 20.71 -12.61 -13.59
N CYS A 65 19.42 -12.31 -13.40
CA CYS A 65 18.33 -13.19 -13.83
C CYS A 65 18.11 -13.16 -15.36
N ALA A 66 18.63 -12.15 -16.06
CA ALA A 66 18.53 -12.04 -17.51
C ALA A 66 19.43 -13.05 -18.24
N VAL A 67 20.49 -13.52 -17.57
CA VAL A 67 21.49 -14.45 -18.10
C VAL A 67 21.36 -15.84 -17.45
N GLY A 68 20.17 -16.42 -17.44
CA GLY A 68 19.96 -17.87 -17.29
C GLY A 68 20.50 -18.58 -16.02
N ALA A 69 21.16 -17.88 -15.10
CA ALA A 69 21.61 -18.43 -13.83
C ALA A 69 20.51 -18.11 -12.81
N GLY A 70 19.72 -19.13 -12.46
CA GLY A 70 18.71 -18.98 -11.42
C GLY A 70 19.33 -18.45 -10.13
N CYS A 71 18.73 -17.40 -9.57
CA CYS A 71 19.05 -16.99 -8.20
C CYS A 71 18.55 -18.09 -7.26
N ALA A 72 19.49 -18.76 -6.60
CA ALA A 72 19.23 -19.61 -5.44
C ALA A 72 18.99 -18.73 -4.19
#